data_AF-A0A9D4D5W7-F1
#
_entry.id   AF-A0A9D4D5W7-F1
#
_cell.length_a   1.000
_cell.length_b   1.000
_cell.length_c   1.000
_cell.angle_alpha   90.00
_cell.angle_beta   90.00
_cell.angle_gamma   90.00
#
_symmetry.space_group_name_H-M   'P 1'
#
loop_
_entity.id
_entity.type
_entity.pdbx_description
1 polymer ?
#
loop_
_entity_poly.entity_id
_entity_poly.type
_entity_poly.pdbx_seq_one_letter_code
_entity_poly.pdbx_strand_id
1 'polypeptide(L)'
;MIRKELFASEYRDRLSTFHFKTAFFFAVENIRHDVWREDNLLNCVKYILATIKRFLKRRYCPHFTIDNVNLFYDKFERHEFP
;
A
#
# COMPACT_ATOMS: atom_id res chain seq x y z
N MET A 1 5.33 -23.72 -7.35
CA MET A 1 6.32 -22.80 -7.95
C MET A 1 5.62 -21.47 -8.23
N ILE A 2 5.66 -20.54 -7.28
CA ILE A 2 5.04 -19.21 -7.46
C ILE A 2 5.93 -18.45 -8.46
N ARG A 3 5.38 -18.10 -9.62
CA ARG A 3 6.10 -17.38 -10.68
C ARG A 3 6.61 -16.05 -10.12
N LYS A 4 7.92 -15.96 -9.89
CA LYS A 4 8.64 -14.72 -9.49
C LYS A 4 8.48 -13.57 -10.50
N GLU A 5 7.97 -13.87 -11.70
CA GLU A 5 7.84 -12.95 -12.83
C GLU A 5 6.55 -12.12 -12.83
N LEU A 6 5.59 -12.39 -11.94
CA LEU A 6 4.29 -11.71 -11.95
C LEU A 6 4.29 -10.32 -11.28
N PHE A 7 5.32 -9.99 -10.49
CA PHE A 7 5.58 -8.64 -10.01
C PHE A 7 6.79 -8.09 -10.74
N ALA A 8 6.56 -7.77 -12.01
CA ALA A 8 7.53 -7.22 -12.94
C ALA A 8 8.36 -6.08 -12.31
N SER A 9 9.63 -6.03 -12.71
CA SER A 9 10.67 -5.09 -12.26
C SER A 9 10.21 -3.63 -12.21
N GLU A 10 9.23 -3.25 -13.03
CA GLU A 10 8.67 -1.92 -13.16
C GLU A 10 8.12 -1.34 -11.84
N TYR A 11 7.48 -2.15 -10.99
CA TYR A 11 6.97 -1.68 -9.69
C TYR A 11 8.01 -1.72 -8.57
N ARG A 12 9.06 -2.54 -8.74
CA ARG A 12 10.06 -2.77 -7.68
C ARG A 12 10.84 -1.49 -7.37
N ASP A 13 11.08 -0.66 -8.38
CA ASP A 13 11.80 0.61 -8.21
C ASP A 13 10.89 1.79 -7.87
N ARG A 14 9.57 1.63 -8.08
CA ARG A 14 8.56 2.69 -7.84
C ARG A 14 7.90 2.57 -6.47
N LEU A 15 7.80 1.35 -5.92
CA LEU A 15 7.29 1.11 -4.57
C LEU A 15 8.44 0.94 -3.58
N SER A 16 8.39 1.69 -2.48
CA SER A 16 9.33 1.54 -1.38
C SER A 16 8.63 1.04 -0.11
N THR A 17 9.43 0.56 0.84
CA THR A 17 8.98 0.20 2.20
C THR A 17 8.21 1.33 2.88
N PHE A 18 8.50 2.58 2.53
CA PHE A 18 7.80 3.75 3.06
C PHE A 18 6.30 3.77 2.68
N HIS A 19 5.94 3.30 1.47
CA HIS A 19 4.53 3.20 1.08
C HIS A 19 3.79 2.12 1.87
N PHE A 20 4.46 0.99 2.16
CA PHE A 20 3.92 -0.07 3.01
C PHE A 20 3.76 0.40 4.46
N LYS A 21 4.77 1.12 5.00
CA LYS A 21 4.69 1.75 6.32
C LYS A 21 3.54 2.75 6.41
N THR A 22 3.35 3.57 5.39
CA THR A 22 2.24 4.52 5.29
C THR A 22 0.89 3.80 5.30
N ALA A 23 0.71 2.77 4.48
CA ALA A 23 -0.52 2.00 4.46
C ALA A 23 -0.79 1.27 5.79
N PHE A 24 0.26 0.79 6.45
CA PHE A 24 0.15 0.22 7.79
C PHE A 24 -0.34 1.25 8.82
N PHE A 25 0.20 2.47 8.82
CA PHE A 25 -0.24 3.53 9.72
C PHE A 25 -1.71 3.90 9.51
N PHE A 26 -2.13 4.09 8.25
CA PHE A 26 -3.55 4.30 7.94
C PHE A 26 -4.41 3.12 8.38
N ALA A 27 -3.93 1.88 8.25
CA ALA A 27 -4.66 0.71 8.72
C ALA A 27 -4.86 0.72 10.24
N VAL A 28 -3.80 1.01 11.00
CA VAL A 28 -3.84 1.08 12.47
C VAL A 28 -4.80 2.18 12.95
N GLU A 29 -4.83 3.33 12.28
CA GLU A 29 -5.73 4.43 12.64
C GLU A 29 -7.22 4.12 12.35
N ASN A 30 -7.50 3.33 11.31
CA ASN A 30 -8.87 3.06 10.85
C ASN A 30 -9.47 1.76 11.41
N ILE A 31 -8.66 0.88 11.99
CA ILE A 31 -9.09 -0.40 12.54
C ILE A 31 -9.08 -0.33 14.07
N ARG A 32 -10.12 -0.88 14.70
CA ARG A 32 -10.19 -0.98 16.17
C ARG A 32 -9.00 -1.78 16.72
N HIS A 33 -8.47 -1.33 17.86
CA HIS A 33 -7.29 -1.93 18.49
C HIS A 33 -7.46 -3.44 18.79
N ASP A 34 -8.67 -3.89 19.14
CA ASP A 34 -8.97 -5.28 19.47
C ASP A 34 -8.86 -6.26 18.29
N VAL A 35 -8.77 -5.76 17.05
CA VAL A 35 -8.61 -6.54 15.83
C VAL A 35 -7.14 -6.96 15.59
N TRP A 36 -6.18 -6.23 16.16
CA TRP A 36 -4.73 -6.47 16.00
C TRP A 36 -4.23 -7.57 16.95
N ARG A 37 -4.74 -8.78 16.75
CA ARG A 37 -4.38 -10.00 17.50
C ARG A 37 -3.71 -11.02 16.58
N GLU A 38 -2.89 -11.89 17.15
CA GLU A 38 -2.13 -12.90 16.41
C GLU A 38 -3.04 -13.87 15.63
N ASP A 39 -4.16 -14.27 16.23
CA ASP A 39 -5.18 -15.13 15.62
C ASP A 39 -5.88 -14.49 14.41
N ASN A 40 -5.77 -13.16 14.27
CA ASN A 40 -6.35 -12.39 13.18
C ASN A 40 -5.30 -11.82 12.20
N LEU A 41 -4.02 -12.22 12.35
CA LEU A 41 -2.89 -11.71 11.58
C LEU A 41 -3.14 -11.68 10.07
N LEU A 42 -3.66 -12.78 9.50
CA LEU A 42 -3.91 -12.89 8.06
C LEU A 42 -4.89 -11.83 7.56
N ASN A 43 -5.95 -11.53 8.33
CA ASN A 43 -6.93 -10.52 7.95
C ASN A 43 -6.37 -9.11 8.06
N CYS A 44 -5.56 -8.83 9.09
CA CYS A 44 -4.83 -7.57 9.23
C CYS A 44 -3.89 -7.35 8.03
N VAL A 45 -3.12 -8.36 7.65
CA VAL A 45 -2.25 -8.29 6.45
C VAL A 45 -3.06 -8.07 5.18
N LYS A 46 -4.17 -8.79 4.99
CA LYS A 46 -5.08 -8.58 3.84
C LYS A 46 -5.60 -7.15 3.77
N TYR A 47 -5.96 -6.55 4.92
CA TYR A 47 -6.43 -5.18 4.97
C TYR A 47 -5.35 -4.17 4.56
N ILE A 48 -4.11 -4.35 5.04
CA ILE A 48 -2.98 -3.49 4.66
C ILE A 48 -2.73 -3.60 3.15
N LEU A 49 -2.72 -4.82 2.61
CA LEU A 49 -2.56 -5.05 1.16
C LEU A 49 -3.71 -4.44 0.35
N ALA A 50 -4.95 -4.53 0.84
CA ALA A 50 -6.11 -3.89 0.22
C ALA A 50 -5.99 -2.36 0.25
N THR A 51 -5.44 -1.79 1.32
CA THR A 51 -5.17 -0.36 1.46
C THR A 51 -4.15 0.11 0.42
N ILE A 52 -3.03 -0.61 0.26
CA ILE A 52 -2.02 -0.31 -0.78
C ILE A 52 -2.61 -0.45 -2.17
N LYS A 53 -3.38 -1.52 -2.42
CA LYS A 53 -4.09 -1.73 -3.69
C LYS A 53 -5.03 -0.56 -4.01
N ARG A 54 -5.73 -0.02 -3.01
CA ARG A 54 -6.59 1.17 -3.15
C ARG A 54 -5.78 2.41 -3.52
N PHE A 55 -4.64 2.64 -2.87
CA PHE A 55 -3.75 3.74 -3.21
C PHE A 55 -3.23 3.64 -4.66
N LEU A 56 -2.80 2.44 -5.06
CA LEU A 56 -2.33 2.17 -6.42
C LEU A 56 -3.43 2.44 -7.46
N LYS A 57 -4.64 1.91 -7.24
CA LYS A 57 -5.79 2.16 -8.12
C LYS A 57 -6.13 3.64 -8.25
N ARG A 58 -6.03 4.41 -7.16
CA ARG A 58 -6.29 5.86 -7.15
C ARG A 58 -5.11 6.69 -7.64
N ARG A 59 -3.95 6.07 -7.90
CA ARG A 59 -2.67 6.76 -8.17
C ARG A 59 -2.34 7.81 -7.10
N TYR A 60 -2.76 7.54 -5.87
CA TYR A 60 -2.66 8.47 -4.76
C TYR A 60 -2.37 7.71 -3.47
N CYS A 61 -1.17 7.93 -2.92
CA CYS A 61 -0.76 7.45 -1.62
C CYS A 61 -0.51 8.67 -0.72
N PRO A 62 -1.42 9.00 0.20
CA PRO A 62 -1.26 10.15 1.08
C PRO A 62 -0.05 9.95 2.00
N HIS A 63 0.73 11.00 2.23
CA HIS A 63 1.68 11.00 3.34
C HIS A 63 0.91 10.93 4.66
N PHE A 64 1.34 10.08 5.60
CA PHE A 64 0.58 9.84 6.83
C PHE A 64 0.48 11.07 7.74
N THR A 65 1.54 11.88 7.85
CA THR A 65 1.59 13.04 8.75
C THR A 65 1.52 14.41 8.07
N ILE A 66 1.68 14.48 6.75
CA ILE A 66 1.78 15.75 6.02
C ILE A 66 0.61 15.80 5.06
N ASP A 67 -0.30 16.73 5.31
CA ASP A 67 -1.49 16.90 4.49
C ASP A 67 -1.12 17.26 3.05
N ASN A 68 -1.98 16.86 2.11
CA ASN A 68 -1.87 17.18 0.68
C ASN A 68 -0.60 16.66 -0.04
N VAL A 69 0.22 15.83 0.60
CA VAL A 69 1.38 15.19 -0.07
C VAL A 69 0.99 13.82 -0.63
N ASN A 70 1.18 13.63 -1.94
CA ASN A 70 1.02 12.34 -2.61
C ASN A 70 2.40 11.66 -2.81
N LEU A 71 2.66 10.57 -2.11
CA LEU A 71 3.90 9.78 -2.21
C LEU A 71 4.09 9.08 -3.56
N PHE A 72 3.04 9.01 -4.37
CA PHE A 72 3.07 8.46 -5.72
C PHE A 72 3.30 9.52 -6.81
N TYR A 73 3.41 10.80 -6.43
CA TYR A 73 3.76 11.87 -7.35
C TYR A 73 5.07 11.54 -8.09
N ASP A 74 5.09 11.71 -9.41
CA ASP A 74 6.20 11.36 -10.33
C ASP A 74 6.67 9.89 -10.33
N LYS A 75 5.97 8.97 -9.65
CA LYS A 75 6.36 7.54 -9.62
C LYS A 75 5.60 6.65 -10.59
N PHE A 76 4.44 7.09 -11.09
CA PHE A 76 3.59 6.32 -11.99
C PHE A 76 3.19 7.19 -13.18
N GLU A 77 3.42 6.74 -14.41
CA GLU A 77 3.02 7.50 -15.59
C GLU A 77 1.49 7.48 -15.75
N ARG A 78 0.94 8.47 -16.46
CA ARG A 78 -0.52 8.60 -16.64
C ARG A 78 -1.14 7.44 -17.45
N HIS A 79 -0.36 6.57 -18.08
CA HIS A 79 -0.84 5.55 -19.03
C HIS A 79 -0.63 4.09 -18.62
N GLU A 80 -0.06 3.79 -17.44
CA GLU A 80 0.45 2.45 -17.12
C GLU A 80 -0.56 1.44 -16.55
N PHE A 81 -1.86 1.73 -16.51
CA PHE A 81 -2.85 0.70 -16.13
C PHE A 81 -4.20 0.89 -16.84
N PRO A 82 -4.82 -0.24 -17.27
CA PRO A 82 -6.11 -0.26 -17.95
C PRO A 82 -7.29 0.14 -17.05
#